data_AF-A0A7C4WWE8-F1
#
_entry.id   AF-A0A7C4WWE8-F1
#
_cell.length_a   1.000
_cell.length_b   1.000
_cell.length_c   1.000
_cell.angle_alpha   90.00
_cell.angle_beta   90.00
_cell.angle_gamma   90.00
#
_symmetry.space_group_name_H-M   'P 1'
#
loop_
_entity.id
_entity.type
_entity.pdbx_description
1 polymer ?
#
loop_
_entity_poly.entity_id
_entity_poly.type
_entity_poly.pdbx_seq_one_letter_code
_entity_poly.pdbx_strand_id
1 'polypeptide(L)'
;MQRTVFLFLTMVFVCLYCAVTAILAAPLKADKFKHADKNRDGVIDAKELKLEKSWESSRIARHGKAKVNTPLEAKYDADADGWLEDSEAREMLKDRYEPVKTGGKAKVDSAIEQAYDVNNDGVLDADEAERMKEEIQ
;
A
#
# COMPACT_ATOMS: atom_id res chain seq x y z
N MET A 1 60.17 -24.17 -1.53
CA MET A 1 59.65 -22.81 -1.78
C MET A 1 58.34 -22.76 -2.59
N GLN A 2 58.02 -23.70 -3.49
CA GLN A 2 56.78 -23.63 -4.30
C GLN A 2 55.47 -23.84 -3.51
N ARG A 3 55.45 -24.65 -2.46
CA ARG A 3 54.23 -24.94 -1.66
C ARG A 3 53.72 -23.73 -0.85
N THR A 4 54.61 -22.90 -0.33
CA THR A 4 54.27 -21.70 0.43
C THR A 4 53.73 -20.58 -0.46
N VAL A 5 54.22 -20.48 -1.70
CA VAL A 5 53.72 -19.52 -2.70
C VAL A 5 52.32 -19.92 -3.19
N PHE A 6 52.06 -21.22 -3.36
CA PHE A 6 50.75 -21.72 -3.79
C PHE A 6 49.65 -21.48 -2.73
N LEU A 7 49.96 -21.66 -1.45
CA LEU A 7 49.04 -21.38 -0.35
C LEU A 7 48.73 -19.88 -0.18
N PHE A 8 49.71 -19.01 -0.42
CA PHE A 8 49.49 -17.56 -0.40
C PHE A 8 48.60 -17.11 -1.57
N LEU A 9 48.83 -17.65 -2.76
CA LEU A 9 48.02 -17.32 -3.94
C LEU A 9 46.56 -17.74 -3.76
N THR A 10 46.31 -18.94 -3.24
CA THR A 10 44.93 -19.42 -3.01
C THR A 10 44.22 -18.62 -1.92
N MET A 11 44.90 -18.18 -0.86
CA MET A 11 44.31 -17.27 0.14
C MET A 11 43.90 -15.94 -0.46
N VAL A 12 44.74 -15.35 -1.32
CA VAL A 12 44.42 -14.06 -1.97
C VAL A 12 43.20 -14.20 -2.88
N PHE A 13 43.10 -15.30 -3.64
CA PHE A 13 41.93 -15.57 -4.47
C PHE A 13 40.65 -15.79 -3.66
N VAL A 14 40.72 -16.53 -2.55
CA VAL A 14 39.56 -16.71 -1.66
C VAL A 14 39.13 -15.38 -1.03
N CYS A 15 40.07 -14.55 -0.58
CA CYS A 15 39.76 -13.22 -0.06
C CYS A 15 39.13 -12.30 -1.12
N LEU A 16 39.65 -12.31 -2.36
CA LEU A 16 39.06 -11.56 -3.48
C LEU A 16 37.66 -12.06 -3.80
N TYR A 17 37.46 -13.37 -3.81
CA TYR A 17 36.15 -13.98 -4.06
C TYR A 17 35.15 -13.60 -2.96
N CYS A 18 35.55 -13.66 -1.68
CA CYS A 18 34.73 -13.20 -0.56
C CYS A 18 34.41 -11.71 -0.59
N ALA A 19 35.35 -10.87 -1.04
CA ALA A 19 35.11 -9.43 -1.19
C ALA A 19 34.12 -9.13 -2.31
N VAL A 20 34.21 -9.84 -3.44
CA VAL A 20 33.28 -9.69 -4.58
C VAL A 20 31.87 -10.15 -4.20
N THR A 21 31.73 -11.25 -3.46
CA THR A 21 30.40 -11.72 -3.00
C THR A 21 29.78 -10.78 -1.95
N ALA A 22 30.59 -10.15 -1.10
CA ALA A 22 30.11 -9.17 -0.13
C ALA A 22 29.59 -7.88 -0.79
N ILE A 23 30.20 -7.41 -1.89
CA ILE A 23 29.76 -6.22 -2.62
C ILE A 23 28.44 -6.48 -3.36
N LEU A 24 28.25 -7.68 -3.93
CA LEU A 24 27.02 -8.04 -4.63
C LEU A 24 25.83 -8.30 -3.68
N ALA A 25 26.09 -8.53 -2.39
CA ALA A 25 25.09 -8.74 -1.36
C ALA A 25 24.56 -7.44 -0.70
N ALA A 26 25.00 -6.26 -1.17
CA ALA A 26 24.48 -5.00 -0.67
C ALA A 26 22.95 -4.93 -0.95
N PRO A 27 22.10 -4.81 0.09
CA PRO A 27 20.67 -4.70 -0.13
C PRO A 27 20.41 -3.37 -0.83
N LEU A 28 19.93 -3.43 -2.08
CA LEU A 28 19.27 -2.30 -2.71
C LEU A 28 18.04 -1.98 -1.86
N LYS A 29 18.18 -1.11 -0.86
CA LYS A 29 17.07 -0.59 -0.08
C LYS A 29 16.20 0.20 -1.05
N ALA A 30 15.19 -0.47 -1.56
CA ALA A 30 14.18 0.10 -2.42
C ALA A 30 13.57 1.32 -1.73
N ASP A 31 13.75 2.47 -2.38
CA ASP A 31 13.15 3.77 -2.08
C ASP A 31 11.61 3.66 -2.15
N LYS A 32 10.98 3.07 -1.14
CA LYS A 32 9.52 2.86 -1.11
C LYS A 32 8.72 4.11 -0.72
N PHE A 33 9.37 5.26 -0.45
CA PHE A 33 8.70 6.42 0.16
C PHE A 33 8.94 7.77 -0.51
N LYS A 34 9.40 7.82 -1.77
CA LYS A 34 9.66 9.10 -2.48
C LYS A 34 8.43 10.00 -2.69
N HIS A 35 7.22 9.50 -2.46
CA HIS A 35 5.97 10.24 -2.66
C HIS A 35 5.38 10.82 -1.35
N ALA A 36 5.78 10.28 -0.20
CA ALA A 36 5.27 10.65 1.11
C ALA A 36 5.91 11.94 1.62
N ASP A 37 7.23 12.03 1.48
CA ASP A 37 8.08 13.12 1.96
C ASP A 37 8.05 14.30 0.97
N LYS A 38 7.10 15.23 1.18
CA LYS A 38 6.90 16.40 0.31
C LYS A 38 7.92 17.49 0.58
N ASN A 39 8.37 17.63 1.83
CA ASN A 39 9.34 18.65 2.21
C ASN A 39 10.81 18.19 2.02
N ARG A 40 11.02 16.91 1.66
CA ARG A 40 12.31 16.26 1.43
C ARG A 40 13.23 16.31 2.65
N ASP A 41 12.66 16.24 3.85
CA ASP A 41 13.42 16.26 5.10
C ASP A 41 13.87 14.86 5.57
N GLY A 42 13.43 13.81 4.88
CA GLY A 42 13.75 12.42 5.17
C GLY A 42 12.92 11.80 6.30
N VAL A 43 11.92 12.51 6.83
CA VAL A 43 11.05 12.09 7.94
C VAL A 43 9.58 12.31 7.56
N ILE A 44 8.81 11.23 7.46
CA ILE A 44 7.37 11.34 7.18
C ILE A 44 6.66 11.87 8.43
N ASP A 45 6.22 13.13 8.41
CA ASP A 45 5.44 13.73 9.50
C ASP A 45 3.95 13.30 9.42
N ALA A 46 3.22 13.38 10.53
CA ALA A 46 1.80 12.99 10.58
C ALA A 46 0.93 13.77 9.59
N LYS A 47 1.31 15.03 9.29
CA LYS A 47 0.64 15.82 8.25
C LYS A 47 0.88 15.28 6.84
N GLU A 48 2.10 14.84 6.55
CA GLU A 48 2.46 14.29 5.26
C GLU A 48 1.77 12.95 5.01
N LEU A 49 1.70 12.10 6.04
CA LEU A 49 0.93 10.86 6.00
C LEU A 49 -0.56 11.11 5.73
N LYS A 50 -1.16 12.15 6.33
CA LYS A 50 -2.56 12.51 6.10
C LYS A 50 -2.81 13.02 4.68
N LEU A 51 -1.86 13.80 4.15
CA LEU A 51 -1.89 14.28 2.77
C LEU A 51 -1.70 13.14 1.77
N GLU A 52 -0.84 12.17 2.06
CA GLU A 52 -0.65 10.98 1.24
C GLU A 52 -1.91 10.12 1.22
N LYS A 53 -2.53 9.86 2.38
CA LYS A 53 -3.82 9.16 2.45
C LYS A 53 -4.92 9.85 1.67
N SER A 54 -5.08 11.16 1.84
CA SER A 54 -6.09 11.93 1.10
C SER A 54 -5.84 11.90 -0.42
N TRP A 55 -4.57 11.90 -0.83
CA TRP A 55 -4.19 11.79 -2.23
C TRP A 55 -4.40 10.38 -2.79
N GLU A 56 -4.12 9.33 -2.01
CA GLU A 56 -4.47 7.95 -2.35
C GLU A 56 -5.99 7.79 -2.48
N SER A 57 -6.80 8.26 -1.52
CA SER A 57 -8.27 8.25 -1.63
C SER A 57 -8.78 8.99 -2.87
N SER A 58 -8.17 10.14 -3.19
CA SER A 58 -8.51 10.90 -4.41
C SER A 58 -8.07 10.19 -5.70
N ARG A 59 -6.98 9.42 -5.66
CA ARG A 59 -6.50 8.62 -6.79
C ARG A 59 -7.40 7.40 -7.00
N ILE A 60 -7.83 6.75 -5.92
CA ILE A 60 -8.77 5.62 -5.94
C ILE A 60 -10.07 6.05 -6.62
N ALA A 61 -10.65 7.16 -6.17
CA ALA A 61 -11.87 7.72 -6.77
C ALA A 61 -11.74 8.10 -8.26
N ARG A 62 -10.51 8.26 -8.78
CA ARG A 62 -10.25 8.66 -10.17
C ARG A 62 -9.81 7.53 -11.08
N HIS A 63 -9.17 6.49 -10.53
CA HIS A 63 -8.51 5.45 -11.29
C HIS A 63 -9.02 4.03 -10.99
N GLY A 64 -9.95 3.86 -10.05
CA GLY A 64 -10.60 2.56 -9.80
C GLY A 64 -9.68 1.48 -9.25
N LYS A 65 -8.51 1.87 -8.72
CA LYS A 65 -7.52 0.95 -8.14
C LYS A 65 -7.12 1.42 -6.77
N ALA A 66 -7.48 0.66 -5.75
CA ALA A 66 -7.09 0.90 -4.36
C ALA A 66 -6.07 -0.10 -3.90
N LYS A 67 -5.05 0.36 -3.19
CA LYS A 67 -4.07 -0.55 -2.62
C LYS A 67 -4.66 -1.26 -1.40
N VAL A 68 -4.53 -2.57 -1.35
CA VAL A 68 -4.92 -3.38 -0.20
C VAL A 68 -4.04 -3.01 0.98
N ASN A 69 -4.63 -2.37 1.99
CA ASN A 69 -3.91 -1.97 3.20
C ASN A 69 -4.48 -2.62 4.46
N THR A 70 -5.74 -3.06 4.41
CA THR A 70 -6.46 -3.63 5.56
C THR A 70 -6.79 -5.11 5.36
N PRO A 71 -6.94 -5.87 6.46
CA PRO A 71 -7.38 -7.26 6.38
C PRO A 71 -8.83 -7.40 5.89
N LEU A 72 -9.61 -6.32 5.85
CA LEU A 72 -10.92 -6.30 5.21
C LEU A 72 -10.76 -6.30 3.69
N GLU A 73 -10.00 -5.34 3.15
CA GLU A 73 -9.68 -5.25 1.71
C GLU A 73 -9.05 -6.55 1.20
N ALA A 74 -8.16 -7.17 1.98
CA ALA A 74 -7.53 -8.45 1.62
C ALA A 74 -8.50 -9.64 1.47
N LYS A 75 -9.75 -9.53 1.94
CA LYS A 75 -10.79 -10.54 1.69
C LYS A 75 -11.46 -10.37 0.34
N TYR A 76 -11.45 -9.16 -0.20
CA TYR A 76 -12.09 -8.82 -1.47
C TYR A 76 -11.10 -8.82 -2.63
N ASP A 77 -9.79 -8.71 -2.34
CA ASP A 77 -8.68 -8.98 -3.26
C ASP A 77 -8.66 -10.48 -3.66
N ALA A 78 -9.40 -10.81 -4.72
CA ALA A 78 -9.64 -12.16 -5.18
C ALA A 78 -8.48 -12.70 -6.03
N ASP A 79 -7.77 -11.81 -6.73
CA ASP A 79 -6.60 -12.17 -7.54
C ASP A 79 -5.27 -12.09 -6.75
N ALA A 80 -5.31 -11.56 -5.52
CA ALA A 80 -4.18 -11.41 -4.62
C ALA A 80 -3.04 -10.57 -5.22
N ASP A 81 -3.38 -9.63 -6.11
CA ASP A 81 -2.41 -8.74 -6.74
C ASP A 81 -1.99 -7.56 -5.82
N GLY A 82 -2.70 -7.40 -4.70
CA GLY A 82 -2.49 -6.34 -3.71
C GLY A 82 -3.21 -5.03 -4.03
N TRP A 83 -4.12 -5.04 -5.00
CA TRP A 83 -4.94 -3.92 -5.45
C TRP A 83 -6.39 -4.35 -5.60
N LEU A 84 -7.31 -3.62 -4.97
CA LEU A 84 -8.73 -3.75 -5.30
C LEU A 84 -8.98 -3.09 -6.64
N GLU A 85 -9.35 -3.90 -7.63
CA GLU A 85 -9.93 -3.43 -8.87
C GLU A 85 -11.39 -3.00 -8.68
N ASP A 86 -11.92 -2.26 -9.66
CA ASP A 86 -13.27 -1.69 -9.65
C ASP A 86 -14.36 -2.73 -9.33
N SER A 87 -14.23 -3.96 -9.83
CA SER A 87 -15.21 -5.04 -9.58
C SER A 87 -15.17 -5.52 -8.12
N GLU A 88 -13.99 -5.68 -7.55
CA GLU A 88 -13.77 -6.12 -6.17
C GLU A 88 -14.15 -5.02 -5.17
N ALA A 89 -13.80 -3.77 -5.50
CA ALA A 89 -14.23 -2.59 -4.78
C ALA A 89 -15.75 -2.47 -4.74
N ARG A 90 -16.44 -2.76 -5.86
CA ARG A 90 -17.91 -2.78 -5.90
C ARG A 90 -18.52 -3.87 -5.00
N GLU A 91 -17.95 -5.07 -4.97
CA GLU A 91 -18.41 -6.12 -4.06
C GLU A 91 -18.24 -5.72 -2.59
N MET A 92 -17.09 -5.13 -2.26
CA MET A 92 -16.85 -4.59 -0.92
C MET A 92 -17.83 -3.47 -0.56
N LEU A 93 -18.03 -2.50 -1.47
CA LEU A 93 -18.96 -1.39 -1.28
C LEU A 93 -20.40 -1.87 -1.09
N LYS A 94 -20.80 -2.93 -1.80
CA LYS A 94 -22.13 -3.52 -1.66
C LYS A 94 -22.34 -4.13 -0.27
N ASP A 95 -21.37 -4.88 0.26
CA ASP A 95 -21.42 -5.45 1.60
C ASP A 95 -21.53 -4.36 2.69
N ARG A 96 -20.84 -3.22 2.49
CA ARG A 96 -20.91 -2.06 3.39
C ARG A 96 -22.18 -1.24 3.22
N TYR A 97 -22.73 -1.18 2.01
CA TYR A 97 -23.95 -0.44 1.70
C TYR A 97 -25.19 -1.10 2.33
N GLU A 98 -25.25 -2.43 2.40
CA GLU A 98 -26.38 -3.16 3.01
C GLU A 98 -26.73 -2.71 4.43
N PRO A 99 -25.80 -2.66 5.41
CA PRO A 99 -26.11 -2.19 6.76
C PRO A 99 -26.47 -0.70 6.79
N VAL A 100 -25.85 0.15 5.97
CA VAL A 100 -26.11 1.60 5.96
C VAL A 100 -27.50 1.91 5.40
N LYS A 101 -27.91 1.21 4.34
CA LYS A 101 -29.25 1.35 3.74
C LYS A 101 -30.38 1.06 4.73
N THR A 102 -30.16 0.15 5.69
CA THR A 102 -31.16 -0.19 6.71
C THR A 102 -31.28 0.84 7.85
N GLY A 103 -30.63 2.01 7.71
CA GLY A 103 -30.57 3.05 8.74
C GLY A 103 -29.43 2.84 9.75
N GLY A 104 -28.52 1.91 9.46
CA GLY A 104 -27.28 1.71 10.20
C GLY A 104 -26.21 2.72 9.82
N LYS A 105 -25.12 2.74 10.59
CA LYS A 105 -23.88 3.45 10.24
C LYS A 105 -22.78 2.42 10.06
N ALA A 106 -21.98 2.54 9.00
CA ALA A 106 -20.81 1.69 8.81
C ALA A 106 -19.55 2.49 9.15
N LYS A 107 -18.62 1.89 9.89
CA LYS A 107 -17.37 2.57 10.24
C LYS A 107 -16.44 2.59 9.04
N VAL A 108 -15.79 3.72 8.77
CA VAL A 108 -14.76 3.79 7.73
C VAL A 108 -13.51 3.10 8.27
N ASP A 109 -13.19 1.93 7.70
CA ASP A 109 -11.98 1.18 8.07
C ASP A 109 -10.97 1.13 6.90
N SER A 110 -11.41 1.38 5.66
CA SER A 110 -10.64 1.20 4.42
C SER A 110 -10.42 2.51 3.65
N ALA A 111 -9.41 2.55 2.78
CA ALA A 111 -9.09 3.76 1.99
C ALA A 111 -10.16 4.08 0.93
N ILE A 112 -10.83 3.05 0.43
CA ILE A 112 -11.98 3.16 -0.49
C ILE A 112 -13.16 3.78 0.25
N GLU A 113 -13.53 3.28 1.43
CA GLU A 113 -14.61 3.82 2.26
C GLU A 113 -14.37 5.30 2.59
N GLN A 114 -13.11 5.66 2.85
CA GLN A 114 -12.70 7.04 3.12
C GLN A 114 -12.85 7.99 1.91
N ALA A 115 -12.97 7.46 0.69
CA ALA A 115 -13.28 8.26 -0.49
C ALA A 115 -14.77 8.65 -0.57
N TYR A 116 -15.65 7.86 0.07
CA TYR A 116 -17.10 8.12 0.13
C TYR A 116 -17.51 8.90 1.38
N ASP A 117 -16.69 8.88 2.44
CA ASP A 117 -16.79 9.73 3.63
C ASP A 117 -16.44 11.20 3.29
N VAL A 118 -17.45 11.93 2.82
CA VAL A 118 -17.32 13.32 2.37
C VAL A 118 -17.14 14.23 3.57
N ASN A 119 -17.85 13.96 4.66
CA ASN A 119 -17.84 14.79 5.86
C ASN A 119 -16.60 14.53 6.75
N ASN A 120 -15.82 13.47 6.46
CA ASN A 120 -14.63 13.02 7.18
C ASN A 120 -14.89 12.74 8.67
N ASP A 121 -16.10 12.29 9.01
CA ASP A 121 -16.49 11.94 10.37
C ASP A 121 -16.13 10.48 10.72
N GLY A 122 -15.67 9.70 9.74
CA GLY A 122 -15.26 8.31 9.89
C GLY A 122 -16.42 7.31 9.94
N VAL A 123 -17.64 7.73 9.60
CA VAL A 123 -18.82 6.86 9.51
C VAL A 123 -19.60 7.12 8.22
N LEU A 124 -19.85 6.05 7.47
CA LEU A 124 -20.72 6.09 6.30
C LEU A 124 -22.17 6.14 6.77
N ASP A 125 -22.84 7.25 6.42
CA ASP A 125 -24.25 7.49 6.66
C ASP A 125 -25.11 7.32 5.41
N ALA A 126 -26.43 7.48 5.55
CA ALA A 126 -27.40 7.22 4.49
C ALA A 126 -27.24 8.16 3.29
N ASP A 127 -26.82 9.41 3.51
CA ASP A 127 -26.57 10.38 2.43
C ASP A 127 -25.33 9.98 1.62
N GLU A 128 -24.27 9.52 2.30
CA GLU A 128 -23.06 9.01 1.65
C GLU A 128 -23.28 7.67 0.94
N ALA A 129 -24.21 6.86 1.45
CA ALA A 129 -24.61 5.61 0.85
C ALA A 129 -25.30 5.76 -0.51
N GLU A 130 -25.96 6.89 -0.78
CA GLU A 130 -26.51 7.14 -2.12
C GLU A 130 -25.42 7.24 -3.18
N ARG A 131 -24.25 7.81 -2.85
CA ARG A 131 -23.10 7.88 -3.77
C ARG A 131 -22.50 6.49 -4.02
N MET A 132 -22.43 5.66 -2.98
CA MET A 132 -21.99 4.27 -3.12
C MET A 132 -22.93 3.50 -4.05
N LYS A 133 -24.25 3.74 -3.95
CA LYS A 133 -25.25 3.11 -4.80
C LYS A 133 -25.07 3.45 -6.29
N GLU A 134 -24.70 4.68 -6.62
CA GLU A 134 -24.43 5.08 -8.01
C GLU A 134 -23.27 4.29 -8.63
N GLU A 135 -22.25 3.94 -7.84
CA GLU A 135 -21.07 3.18 -8.30
C GLU A 135 -21.31 1.66 -8.32
N ILE A 136 -22.27 1.16 -7.54
CA ILE A 136 -22.65 -0.27 -7.51
C ILE A 136 -23.58 -0.64 -8.69
N GLN A 137 -24.32 0.31 -9.27
CA GLN A 137 -25.30 0.08 -10.36
C GLN A 137 -24.68 -0.03 -11.75
#